data_AF-A0A6G7Z2D0-F1
#
_entry.id   AF-A0A6G7Z2D0-F1
#
_cell.length_a   1.000
_cell.length_b   1.000
_cell.length_c   1.000
_cell.angle_alpha   90.00
_cell.angle_beta   90.00
_cell.angle_gamma   90.00
#
_symmetry.space_group_name_H-M   'P 1'
#
loop_
_entity.id
_entity.type
_entity.pdbx_description
1 polymer ?
#
loop_
_entity_poly.entity_id
_entity_poly.type
_entity_poly.pdbx_seq_one_letter_code
_entity_poly.pdbx_strand_id
1 'polypeptide(L)'
;MSTVDERLACRPLTVRGVRQILTRAHVDQSALTLEAVETESLIPGREGIIRGVRISGPREARRATTAPLMNAGLTCGPHPEATTWTRMHY
;
A
#
# COMPACT_ATOMS: atom_id res chain seq x y z
N MET A 1 -7.63 -1.04 25.16
CA MET A 1 -8.53 -0.92 23.99
C MET A 1 -8.06 0.30 23.21
N SER A 2 -7.17 0.10 22.24
CA SER A 2 -6.63 1.20 21.43
C SER A 2 -7.67 1.57 20.39
N THR A 3 -8.24 2.75 20.52
CA THR A 3 -8.93 3.47 19.45
C THR A 3 -7.93 3.67 18.31
N VAL A 4 -7.89 2.72 17.39
CA VAL A 4 -7.27 2.94 16.08
C VAL A 4 -8.08 4.07 15.47
N ASP A 5 -7.48 5.25 15.47
CA ASP A 5 -8.05 6.51 15.02
C ASP A 5 -8.75 6.31 13.67
N GLU A 6 -10.08 6.24 13.65
CA GLU A 6 -10.90 6.05 12.44
C GLU A 6 -10.60 7.12 11.37
N ARG A 7 -9.96 8.24 11.74
CA ARG A 7 -9.54 9.28 10.79
C ARG A 7 -8.34 8.86 9.94
N LEU A 8 -7.57 7.86 10.36
CA LEU A 8 -6.49 7.26 9.56
C LEU A 8 -7.02 6.25 8.54
N ALA A 9 -8.16 5.59 8.83
CA ALA A 9 -8.80 4.66 7.91
C ALA A 9 -9.26 5.37 6.63
N CYS A 10 -9.82 6.58 6.73
CA CYS A 10 -10.36 7.32 5.58
C CYS A 10 -9.37 8.18 4.78
N ARG A 11 -8.08 8.22 5.14
CA ARG A 11 -7.09 8.96 4.35
C ARG A 11 -6.65 8.13 3.14
N PRO A 12 -6.74 8.67 1.91
CA PRO A 12 -6.29 7.95 0.73
C PRO A 12 -4.81 7.57 0.85
N LEU A 13 -4.46 6.36 0.43
CA LEU A 13 -3.06 5.95 0.36
C LEU A 13 -2.37 6.81 -0.70
N THR A 14 -1.25 7.45 -0.33
CA THR A 14 -0.47 8.29 -1.25
C THR A 14 0.92 7.72 -1.42
N VAL A 15 1.53 7.96 -2.59
CA VAL A 15 2.93 7.61 -2.86
C VAL A 15 3.84 8.16 -1.76
N ARG A 16 3.63 9.42 -1.35
CA ARG A 16 4.42 10.05 -0.27
C ARG A 16 4.29 9.30 1.05
N GLY A 17 3.08 8.85 1.42
CA GLY A 17 2.85 8.07 2.62
C GLY A 17 3.57 6.71 2.58
N VAL A 18 3.51 6.01 1.45
CA VAL A 18 4.23 4.74 1.25
C VAL A 18 5.74 4.96 1.33
N ARG A 19 6.28 5.99 0.67
CA ARG A 19 7.71 6.34 0.76
C ARG A 19 8.15 6.58 2.21
N GLN A 20 7.35 7.30 3.00
CA GLN A 20 7.66 7.53 4.41
C GLN A 20 7.71 6.24 5.24
N ILE A 21 6.79 5.29 5.00
CA ILE A 21 6.81 3.98 5.65
C ILE A 21 8.10 3.23 5.30
N LEU A 22 8.45 3.18 4.01
CA LEU A 22 9.65 2.49 3.54
C LEU A 22 10.94 3.14 4.06
N THR A 23 11.01 4.47 4.10
CA THR A 23 12.15 5.21 4.67
C THR A 23 12.31 4.93 6.16
N ARG A 24 11.22 4.91 6.94
CA ARG A 24 11.26 4.56 8.37
C ARG A 24 11.70 3.12 8.61
N ALA A 25 11.45 2.24 7.66
CA ALA A 25 11.88 0.85 7.69
C ALA A 25 13.28 0.63 7.08
N HIS A 26 14.00 1.70 6.73
CA HIS A 26 15.33 1.64 6.10
C HIS A 26 15.38 0.80 4.80
N VAL A 27 14.28 0.76 4.05
CA VAL A 27 14.24 0.10 2.74
C VAL A 27 14.88 1.00 1.69
N ASP A 28 15.83 0.45 0.94
CA ASP A 28 16.38 1.12 -0.24
C ASP A 28 15.32 1.23 -1.34
N GLN A 29 15.05 2.46 -1.75
CA GLN A 29 14.04 2.80 -2.75
C GLN A 29 14.66 3.23 -4.09
N SER A 30 15.99 3.19 -4.22
CA SER A 30 16.71 3.63 -5.43
C SER A 30 16.25 2.91 -6.70
N ALA A 31 15.93 1.62 -6.58
CA ALA A 31 15.46 0.77 -7.66
C ALA A 31 13.93 0.60 -7.69
N LEU A 32 13.17 1.38 -6.91
CA LEU A 32 11.72 1.26 -6.78
C LEU A 32 10.99 2.44 -7.43
N THR A 33 10.03 2.12 -8.29
CA THR A 33 9.07 3.06 -8.83
C THR A 33 7.75 2.93 -8.07
N LEU A 34 7.22 4.05 -7.59
CA LEU A 34 5.96 4.10 -6.85
C LEU A 34 4.96 5.00 -7.57
N GLU A 35 3.80 4.45 -7.90
CA GLU A 35 2.75 5.13 -8.67
C GLU A 35 1.43 5.08 -7.91
N ALA A 36 0.71 6.20 -7.87
CA ALA A 36 -0.67 6.20 -7.39
C ALA A 36 -1.54 5.53 -8.45
N VAL A 37 -2.35 4.56 -8.04
CA VAL A 37 -3.26 3.84 -8.92
C VAL A 37 -4.66 3.87 -8.35
N GLU A 38 -5.64 4.04 -9.22
CA GLU A 38 -7.05 3.89 -8.89
C GLU A 38 -7.49 2.53 -9.44
N THR A 39 -8.02 1.67 -8.59
CA THR A 39 -8.51 0.35 -8.97
C THR A 39 -9.91 0.16 -8.41
N GLU A 40 -10.76 -0.53 -9.14
CA GLU A 40 -12.05 -0.92 -8.59
C GLU A 40 -11.85 -1.93 -7.46
N SER A 41 -12.63 -1.77 -6.41
CA SER A 41 -12.73 -2.73 -5.33
C SER A 41 -13.34 -4.03 -5.87
N LEU A 42 -12.60 -5.12 -5.79
CA LEU A 42 -13.09 -6.46 -6.09
C LEU A 42 -13.69 -7.14 -4.85
N ILE A 43 -13.85 -6.42 -3.74
CA ILE A 43 -14.41 -6.97 -2.49
C ILE A 43 -15.95 -6.94 -2.61
N PRO A 44 -16.64 -8.10 -2.55
CA PRO A 44 -18.09 -8.17 -2.62
C PRO A 44 -18.73 -7.31 -1.53
N GLY A 45 -19.68 -6.43 -1.90
CA GLY A 45 -20.35 -5.53 -0.96
C GLY A 45 -19.62 -4.22 -0.65
N ARG A 46 -18.45 -3.97 -1.27
CA ARG A 46 -17.79 -2.66 -1.28
C ARG A 46 -17.46 -2.26 -2.69
N GLU A 47 -18.47 -1.87 -3.45
CA GLU A 47 -18.32 -1.30 -4.79
C GLU A 47 -17.73 0.11 -4.66
N GLY A 48 -16.71 0.43 -5.45
CA GLY A 48 -16.09 1.75 -5.44
C GLY A 48 -14.63 1.76 -5.91
N ILE A 49 -14.13 2.96 -6.22
CA ILE A 49 -12.74 3.19 -6.62
C ILE A 49 -11.86 3.21 -5.36
N ILE A 50 -10.92 2.28 -5.26
CA ILE A 50 -9.87 2.24 -4.26
C ILE A 50 -8.64 2.95 -4.80
N ARG A 51 -8.14 3.92 -4.03
CA ARG A 51 -6.83 4.55 -4.26
C ARG A 51 -5.74 3.72 -3.60
N GLY A 52 -4.88 3.12 -4.42
CA GLY A 52 -3.72 2.34 -4.02
C GLY A 52 -2.41 2.94 -4.51
N VAL A 53 -1.31 2.27 -4.15
CA VAL A 53 0.03 2.59 -4.65
C VAL A 53 0.65 1.34 -5.24
N ARG A 54 0.99 1.38 -6.52
CA ARG A 54 1.73 0.33 -7.21
C ARG A 54 3.22 0.51 -6.94
N ILE A 55 3.89 -0.57 -6.57
CA ILE A 55 5.36 -0.62 -6.44
C ILE A 55 5.92 -1.53 -7.52
N SER A 56 6.77 -0.97 -8.38
CA SER A 56 7.46 -1.64 -9.47
C SER A 56 8.97 -1.59 -9.26
N GLY A 57 9.71 -2.57 -9.79
CA GLY A 57 11.16 -2.66 -9.63
C GLY A 57 11.65 -4.10 -9.55
N PRO A 58 12.96 -4.31 -9.30
CA PRO A 58 13.54 -5.64 -9.13
C PRO A 58 12.81 -6.46 -8.07
N ARG A 59 12.71 -7.78 -8.27
CA ARG A 59 11.99 -8.69 -7.37
C ARG A 59 12.46 -8.58 -5.92
N GLU A 60 13.75 -8.48 -5.70
CA GLU A 60 14.35 -8.40 -4.36
C GLU A 60 14.01 -7.08 -3.67
N ALA A 61 14.13 -5.96 -4.39
CA ALA A 61 13.74 -4.64 -3.88
C ALA A 61 12.25 -4.60 -3.51
N ARG A 62 11.37 -5.20 -4.34
CA ARG A 62 9.93 -5.30 -4.02
C ARG A 62 9.67 -6.17 -2.79
N ARG A 63 10.39 -7.29 -2.61
CA ARG A 63 10.26 -8.14 -1.43
C ARG A 63 10.60 -7.41 -0.13
N ALA A 64 11.60 -6.52 -0.16
CA ALA A 64 11.97 -5.72 1.00
C ALA A 64 10.85 -4.76 1.46
N THR A 65 9.93 -4.37 0.56
CA THR A 65 8.78 -3.51 0.89
C THR A 65 7.64 -4.26 1.60
N THR A 66 7.56 -5.58 1.47
CA THR A 66 6.39 -6.35 1.89
C THR A 66 6.13 -6.29 3.39
N ALA A 67 7.12 -6.64 4.21
CA ALA A 67 6.95 -6.67 5.66
C ALA A 67 6.67 -5.28 6.26
N PRO A 68 7.40 -4.20 5.88
CA PRO A 68 7.09 -2.85 6.34
C PRO A 68 5.67 -2.37 6.03
N LEU A 69 5.18 -2.67 4.83
CA LEU A 69 3.85 -2.23 4.39
C LEU A 69 2.74 -3.03 5.08
N MET A 70 2.93 -4.34 5.27
CA MET A 70 2.02 -5.16 6.08
C MET A 70 1.98 -4.68 7.54
N ASN A 71 3.14 -4.41 8.15
CA ASN A 71 3.22 -3.88 9.52
C ASN A 71 2.56 -2.50 9.66
N ALA A 72 2.46 -1.74 8.57
CA ALA A 72 1.75 -0.46 8.51
C ALA A 72 0.23 -0.62 8.26
N GLY A 73 -0.30 -1.85 8.25
CA GLY A 73 -1.72 -2.14 8.02
C GLY A 73 -2.14 -2.04 6.56
N LEU A 74 -1.20 -2.12 5.61
CA LEU A 74 -1.49 -2.15 4.18
C LEU A 74 -1.57 -3.59 3.67
N THR A 75 -2.47 -3.81 2.73
CA THR A 75 -2.64 -5.07 2.02
C THR A 75 -2.15 -4.96 0.59
N CYS A 76 -1.48 -6.01 0.14
CA CYS A 76 -1.23 -6.19 -1.28
C CYS A 76 -2.53 -6.68 -1.92
N GLY A 77 -3.06 -5.92 -2.88
CA GLY A 77 -4.23 -6.30 -3.66
C GLY A 77 -3.93 -7.51 -4.56
N PRO A 78 -4.99 -8.20 -5.04
CA PRO A 78 -4.87 -9.44 -5.82
C PRO A 78 -4.40 -9.24 -7.28
N HIS A 79 -3.91 -8.05 -7.67
CA HIS A 79 -3.63 -7.76 -9.07
C HIS A 79 -2.39 -8.56 -9.55
N PRO A 80 -2.52 -9.41 -10.59
CA PRO A 80 -1.50 -10.41 -10.95
C PRO A 80 -0.16 -9.83 -11.42
N GLU A 81 -0.17 -8.59 -11.93
CA GLU A 81 1.01 -7.96 -12.55
C GLU A 81 1.65 -6.86 -11.69
N ALA A 82 1.00 -6.46 -10.59
CA ALA A 82 1.39 -5.27 -9.84
C ALA A 82 1.32 -5.53 -8.34
N THR A 83 2.42 -5.27 -7.63
CA THR A 83 2.43 -5.21 -6.16
C THR A 83 1.72 -3.91 -5.74
N THR A 84 0.40 -3.88 -5.93
CA THR A 84 -0.47 -2.77 -5.61
C THR A 84 -0.84 -2.86 -4.14
N TRP A 85 -0.51 -1.82 -3.38
CA TRP A 85 -0.81 -1.72 -1.96
C TRP A 85 -2.03 -0.85 -1.75
N THR A 86 -2.92 -1.28 -0.86
CA THR A 86 -4.13 -0.56 -0.44
C THR A 86 -4.22 -0.58 1.08
N ARG A 87 -5.00 0.32 1.67
CA ARG A 87 -5.24 0.33 3.13
C ARG A 87 -6.43 -0.59 3.43
N MET A 88 -6.31 -1.48 4.41
CA MET A 88 -7.47 -2.21 4.92
C MET A 88 -8.34 -1.26 5.76
N HIS A 89 -9.59 -1.12 5.38
CA HIS A 89 -10.63 -0.47 6.17
C HIS A 89 -11.33 -1.55 6.99
N TYR A 90 -10.82 -1.85 8.19
CA TYR A 90 -11.54 -2.62 9.21
C TYR A 90 -12.62 -1.76 9.85
#